data_AF-A0A2E0IBP4-F1
#
_entry.id   AF-A0A2E0IBP4-F1
#
_cell.length_a   1.000
_cell.length_b   1.000
_cell.length_c   1.000
_cell.angle_alpha   90.00
_cell.angle_beta   90.00
_cell.angle_gamma   90.00
#
_symmetry.space_group_name_H-M   'P 1'
#
loop_
_entity.id
_entity.type
_entity.pdbx_description
1 polymer ?
#
loop_
_entity_poly.entity_id
_entity_poly.type
_entity_poly.pdbx_seq_one_letter_code
_entity_poly.pdbx_strand_id
1 'polypeptide(L)'
;MSTEADKDPTKNQPEEITHPESLSVWGLAWPSILSNLLFASVGLVAIKAVGSLGAEAVAAVGTGQRIFWVFQALLMAIMAGTTALVARAIGSGDAHEAAQVTRASMGLCLLI
;
A
#
# COMPACT_ATOMS: atom_id res chain seq x y z
N MET A 1 -67.97 1.29 1.96
CA MET A 1 -67.68 1.40 0.51
C MET A 1 -66.31 2.03 0.39
N SER A 2 -65.28 1.19 0.12
CA SER A 2 -63.94 1.53 -0.41
C SER A 2 -63.05 2.42 0.49
N THR A 3 -61.76 2.20 0.75
CA THR A 3 -60.64 1.54 0.05
C THR A 3 -59.51 1.46 1.12
N GLU A 4 -58.95 0.28 1.43
CA GLU A 4 -57.66 -0.23 0.92
C GLU A 4 -56.39 0.47 1.44
N ALA A 5 -55.43 -0.38 1.84
CA ALA A 5 -53.98 -0.19 1.85
C ALA A 5 -53.37 0.53 3.08
N ASP A 6 -52.57 -0.17 3.91
CA ASP A 6 -51.10 -0.33 3.72
C ASP A 6 -50.38 0.90 4.33
N LYS A 7 -49.49 0.86 5.33
CA LYS A 7 -48.48 -0.12 5.70
C LYS A 7 -47.93 0.27 7.09
N ASP A 8 -47.55 -0.75 7.85
CA ASP A 8 -46.72 -0.75 9.06
C ASP A 8 -45.62 0.34 9.08
N PRO A 9 -45.62 1.29 10.05
CA PRO A 9 -44.71 2.43 10.03
C PRO A 9 -43.37 2.18 10.73
N THR A 10 -42.96 0.94 11.07
CA THR A 10 -41.73 0.74 11.87
C THR A 10 -40.81 -0.38 11.40
N LYS A 11 -40.66 -0.55 10.09
CA LYS A 11 -39.52 -1.29 9.52
C LYS A 11 -38.53 -0.30 8.94
N ASN A 12 -37.45 -0.02 9.71
CA ASN A 12 -36.10 0.35 9.27
C ASN A 12 -35.28 0.81 10.49
N GLN A 13 -35.17 -0.04 11.50
CA GLN A 13 -34.02 0.02 12.40
C GLN A 13 -32.81 -0.39 11.56
N PRO A 14 -31.75 0.43 11.44
CA PRO A 14 -30.53 0.00 10.77
C PRO A 14 -30.04 -1.25 11.50
N GLU A 15 -30.01 -2.38 10.79
CA GLU A 15 -29.36 -3.59 11.28
C GLU A 15 -27.92 -3.22 11.64
N GLU A 16 -27.66 -3.18 12.94
CA GLU A 16 -26.33 -3.08 13.51
C GLU A 16 -25.57 -4.33 13.08
N ILE A 17 -24.78 -4.19 12.01
CA ILE A 17 -23.98 -5.29 11.47
C ILE A 17 -22.87 -5.60 12.46
N THR A 18 -23.19 -6.44 13.44
CA THR A 18 -22.25 -7.05 14.37
C THR A 18 -21.49 -8.15 13.61
N HIS A 19 -20.52 -7.73 12.78
CA HIS A 19 -19.56 -8.65 12.22
C HIS A 19 -18.68 -9.23 13.35
N PRO A 20 -18.46 -10.56 13.40
CA PRO A 20 -17.46 -11.14 14.28
C PRO A 20 -16.05 -10.83 13.72
N GLU A 21 -15.56 -9.61 13.94
CA GLU A 21 -14.35 -9.07 13.29
C GLU A 21 -13.02 -9.61 13.86
N SER A 22 -13.00 -10.42 14.92
CA SER A 22 -11.73 -10.84 15.53
C SER A 22 -11.01 -11.97 14.79
N LEU A 23 -11.75 -12.87 14.11
CA LEU A 23 -11.15 -13.99 13.38
C LEU A 23 -10.66 -13.61 11.97
N SER A 24 -11.33 -12.64 11.32
CA SER A 24 -10.90 -12.12 10.01
C SER A 24 -9.62 -11.29 10.11
N VAL A 25 -9.53 -10.43 11.13
CA VAL A 25 -8.32 -9.63 11.39
C VAL A 25 -7.12 -10.53 11.67
N TRP A 26 -7.27 -11.59 12.47
CA TRP A 26 -6.20 -12.55 12.70
C TRP A 26 -5.77 -13.29 11.43
N GLY A 27 -6.72 -13.68 10.57
CA GLY A 27 -6.43 -14.33 9.28
C GLY A 27 -5.66 -13.46 8.28
N LEU A 28 -5.85 -12.14 8.32
CA LEU A 28 -5.15 -11.16 7.47
C LEU A 28 -3.85 -10.64 8.10
N ALA A 29 -3.81 -10.54 9.43
CA ALA A 29 -2.66 -10.02 10.17
C ALA A 29 -1.53 -11.06 10.27
N TRP A 30 -1.84 -12.34 10.54
CA TRP A 30 -0.84 -13.41 10.67
C TRP A 30 0.12 -13.51 9.46
N PRO A 31 -0.37 -13.52 8.21
CA PRO A 31 0.52 -13.58 7.03
C PRO A 31 1.42 -12.35 6.92
N SER A 32 0.90 -11.16 7.23
CA SER A 32 1.67 -9.91 7.21
C SER A 32 2.74 -9.88 8.30
N ILE A 33 2.41 -10.34 9.50
CA ILE A 33 3.36 -10.46 10.62
C ILE A 33 4.47 -11.46 10.26
N LEU A 34 4.10 -12.63 9.74
CA LEU A 34 5.06 -13.65 9.33
C LEU A 34 5.98 -13.13 8.21
N SER A 35 5.40 -12.46 7.21
CA SER A 35 6.15 -11.83 6.13
C SER A 35 7.15 -10.79 6.66
N ASN A 36 6.72 -9.93 7.58
CA ASN A 36 7.60 -8.94 8.20
C ASN A 36 8.73 -9.60 9.03
N LEU A 37 8.43 -10.70 9.71
CA LEU A 37 9.42 -11.45 10.49
C LEU A 37 10.45 -12.16 9.58
N LEU A 38 9.99 -12.76 8.47
CA LEU A 38 10.86 -13.32 7.45
C LEU A 38 11.71 -12.23 6.78
N PHE A 39 11.13 -11.07 6.52
CA PHE A 39 11.87 -9.94 5.96
C PHE A 39 12.96 -9.44 6.92
N ALA A 40 12.67 -9.33 8.21
CA ALA A 40 13.67 -8.99 9.23
C ALA A 40 14.79 -10.05 9.32
N SER A 41 14.45 -11.33 9.19
CA SER A 41 15.44 -12.41 9.23
C SER A 41 16.37 -12.40 8.02
N VAL A 42 15.89 -12.00 6.84
CA VAL A 42 16.74 -11.79 5.65
C VAL A 42 17.84 -10.77 5.93
N GLY A 43 17.56 -9.68 6.65
CA GLY A 43 18.58 -8.71 7.05
C GLY A 43 19.66 -9.31 7.95
N LEU A 44 19.27 -10.14 8.92
CA LEU A 44 20.19 -10.88 9.79
C LEU A 44 21.04 -11.87 8.99
N VAL A 45 20.43 -12.61 8.05
CA VAL A 45 21.13 -13.56 7.18
C VAL A 45 22.10 -12.83 6.27
N ALA A 46 21.73 -11.68 5.71
CA ALA A 46 22.62 -10.86 4.88
C ALA A 46 23.85 -10.38 5.67
N ILE A 47 23.66 -9.90 6.90
CA ILE A 47 24.77 -9.51 7.79
C ILE A 47 25.63 -10.73 8.13
N LYS A 48 25.04 -11.89 8.39
CA LYS A 48 25.79 -13.13 8.65
C LYS A 48 26.58 -13.62 7.43
N ALA A 49 25.99 -13.52 6.24
CA ALA A 49 26.62 -13.93 4.99
C ALA A 49 27.82 -13.04 4.62
N VAL A 50 27.71 -11.74 4.87
CA VAL A 50 28.79 -10.78 4.63
C VAL A 50 29.75 -10.65 5.83
N GLY A 51 29.33 -11.04 7.03
CA GLY A 51 30.11 -10.90 8.25
C GLY A 51 31.41 -11.70 8.27
N SER A 52 31.51 -12.78 7.48
CA SER A 52 32.76 -13.52 7.28
C SER A 52 33.78 -12.77 6.42
N LEU A 53 33.36 -11.74 5.65
CA LEU A 53 34.23 -10.89 4.85
C LEU A 53 34.84 -9.73 5.65
N GLY A 54 34.43 -9.54 6.91
CA GLY A 54 35.00 -8.55 7.83
C GLY A 54 34.06 -7.40 8.19
N ALA A 55 34.50 -6.57 9.15
CA ALA A 55 33.70 -5.47 9.70
C ALA A 55 33.32 -4.40 8.66
N GLU A 56 34.20 -4.18 7.69
CA GLU A 56 34.00 -3.21 6.62
C GLU A 56 32.84 -3.62 5.69
N ALA A 57 32.72 -4.92 5.39
CA ALA A 57 31.62 -5.44 4.59
C ALA A 57 30.26 -5.32 5.30
N VAL A 58 30.21 -5.55 6.63
CA VAL A 58 28.98 -5.34 7.44
C VAL A 58 28.58 -3.86 7.48
N ALA A 59 29.56 -2.96 7.62
CA ALA A 59 29.31 -1.51 7.58
C ALA A 59 28.79 -1.07 6.20
N ALA A 60 29.28 -1.68 5.12
CA ALA A 60 28.79 -1.45 3.77
C ALA A 60 27.32 -1.88 3.60
N VAL A 61 26.90 -3.03 4.16
CA VAL A 61 25.49 -3.47 4.14
C VAL A 61 24.58 -2.47 4.87
N GLY A 62 24.99 -2.00 6.05
CA GLY A 62 24.23 -0.99 6.79
C GLY A 62 24.13 0.35 6.06
N THR A 63 25.21 0.76 5.38
CA THR A 63 25.23 2.00 4.58
C THR A 63 24.38 1.85 3.31
N GLY A 64 24.47 0.71 2.63
CA GLY A 64 23.64 0.37 1.47
C GLY A 64 22.15 0.38 1.82
N GLN A 65 21.78 -0.13 3.00
CA GLN A 65 20.40 -0.07 3.46
C GLN A 65 19.88 1.36 3.60
N ARG A 66 20.70 2.30 4.11
CA ARG A 66 20.30 3.72 4.20
C ARG A 66 20.07 4.32 2.82
N ILE A 67 20.96 4.02 1.87
CA ILE A 67 20.83 4.47 0.48
C ILE A 67 19.54 3.90 -0.13
N PHE A 68 19.24 2.63 0.11
CA PHE A 68 18.00 1.99 -0.35
C PHE A 68 16.74 2.71 0.16
N TRP A 69 16.72 3.13 1.44
CA TRP A 69 15.61 3.92 1.99
C TRP A 69 15.42 5.27 1.28
N VAL A 70 16.49 5.92 0.84
CA VAL A 70 16.40 7.17 0.06
C VAL A 70 15.77 6.90 -1.30
N PHE A 71 16.22 5.86 -2.01
CA PHE A 71 15.60 5.46 -3.28
C PHE A 71 14.13 5.09 -3.12
N GLN A 72 13.79 4.35 -2.06
CA GLN A 72 12.41 4.01 -1.78
C GLN A 72 11.55 5.25 -1.52
N ALA A 73 12.06 6.24 -0.77
CA ALA A 73 11.37 7.50 -0.53
C ALA A 73 11.12 8.29 -1.84
N LEU A 74 12.10 8.32 -2.74
CA LEU A 74 11.96 8.95 -4.06
C LEU A 74 10.88 8.24 -4.90
N LEU A 75 10.90 6.91 -4.94
CA LEU A 75 9.88 6.13 -5.63
C LEU A 75 8.48 6.35 -5.02
N MET A 76 8.37 6.42 -3.69
CA MET A 76 7.10 6.73 -3.02
C MET A 76 6.63 8.15 -3.34
N ALA A 77 7.53 9.13 -3.44
CA ALA A 77 7.17 10.48 -3.86
C ALA A 77 6.62 10.51 -5.31
N ILE A 78 7.25 9.77 -6.23
CA ILE A 78 6.78 9.66 -7.62
C ILE A 78 5.45 8.92 -7.69
N MET A 79 5.28 7.81 -6.96
CA MET A 79 4.01 7.11 -6.88
C MET A 79 2.90 8.03 -6.34
N ALA A 80 3.14 8.71 -5.22
CA ALA A 80 2.17 9.62 -4.62
C ALA A 80 1.84 10.79 -5.57
N GLY A 81 2.85 11.38 -6.22
CA GLY A 81 2.67 12.44 -7.21
C GLY A 81 1.88 11.98 -8.43
N THR A 82 2.15 10.76 -8.92
CA THR A 82 1.40 10.16 -10.04
C THR A 82 -0.05 9.91 -9.65
N THR A 83 -0.32 9.33 -8.48
CA THR A 83 -1.68 9.12 -7.97
C THR A 83 -2.43 10.44 -7.83
N ALA A 84 -1.76 11.49 -7.34
CA ALA A 84 -2.37 12.82 -7.21
C ALA A 84 -2.73 13.44 -8.58
N LEU A 85 -1.85 13.31 -9.57
CA LEU A 85 -2.13 13.81 -10.92
C LEU A 85 -3.22 12.99 -11.63
N VAL A 86 -3.22 11.65 -11.46
CA VAL A 86 -4.27 10.77 -11.99
C VAL A 86 -5.61 11.09 -11.34
N ALA A 87 -5.67 11.24 -10.02
CA ALA A 87 -6.88 11.62 -9.30
C ALA A 87 -7.41 13.00 -9.76
N ARG A 88 -6.50 13.96 -9.99
CA ARG A 88 -6.84 15.28 -10.52
C ARG A 88 -7.41 15.21 -11.94
N ALA A 89 -6.80 14.42 -12.82
CA ALA A 89 -7.25 14.27 -14.21
C ALA A 89 -8.58 13.51 -14.34
N ILE A 90 -8.83 12.53 -13.46
CA ILE A 90 -10.14 11.87 -13.36
C ILE A 90 -11.20 12.88 -12.85
N GLY A 91 -10.85 13.74 -11.91
CA GLY A 91 -11.74 14.77 -11.37
C GLY A 91 -12.07 15.92 -12.35
N SER A 92 -11.22 16.17 -13.36
CA SER A 92 -11.45 17.22 -14.37
C SER A 92 -12.19 16.75 -15.62
N GLY A 93 -12.43 15.44 -15.78
CA GLY A 93 -13.17 14.89 -16.92
C GLY A 93 -12.40 14.87 -18.25
N ASP A 94 -11.10 15.16 -18.25
CA ASP A 94 -10.27 15.29 -19.46
C ASP A 94 -9.22 14.16 -19.54
N ALA A 95 -9.64 13.01 -20.10
CA ALA A 95 -8.87 11.76 -20.14
C ALA A 95 -7.57 11.84 -20.97
N HIS A 96 -7.44 12.86 -21.83
CA HIS A 96 -6.28 13.01 -22.70
C HIS A 96 -5.04 13.54 -21.95
N GLU A 97 -5.23 14.37 -20.91
CA GLU A 97 -4.14 14.87 -20.07
C GLU A 97 -3.65 13.78 -19.09
N ALA A 98 -4.57 12.95 -18.59
CA ALA A 98 -4.26 11.78 -17.75
C ALA A 98 -3.26 10.83 -18.44
N ALA A 99 -3.50 10.51 -19.72
CA ALA A 99 -2.64 9.61 -20.48
C ALA A 99 -1.22 10.17 -20.71
N GLN A 100 -1.07 11.49 -20.85
CA GLN A 100 0.25 12.11 -21.00
C GLN A 100 1.03 12.10 -19.70
N VAL A 101 0.38 12.38 -18.57
CA VAL A 101 1.01 12.32 -17.25
C VAL A 101 1.41 10.90 -16.90
N THR A 102 0.55 9.90 -17.14
CA THR A 102 0.90 8.50 -16.90
C THR A 102 2.10 8.06 -17.73
N ARG A 103 2.19 8.48 -19.02
CA ARG A 103 3.38 8.22 -19.85
C ARG A 103 4.64 8.89 -19.33
N ALA A 104 4.54 10.13 -18.86
CA ALA A 104 5.67 10.86 -18.29
C ALA A 104 6.15 10.23 -16.97
N SER A 105 5.22 9.85 -16.09
CA SER A 105 5.51 9.12 -14.85
C SER A 105 6.15 7.76 -15.11
N MET A 106 5.65 6.99 -16.09
CA MET A 106 6.27 5.72 -16.49
C MET A 106 7.69 5.91 -17.01
N GLY A 107 7.93 6.94 -17.84
CA GLY A 107 9.27 7.27 -18.33
C GLY A 107 10.24 7.68 -17.22
N LEU A 108 9.76 8.48 -16.26
CA LEU A 108 10.56 8.90 -15.10
C LEU A 108 10.91 7.72 -14.18
N CYS A 109 9.97 6.80 -13.94
CA CYS A 109 10.22 5.58 -13.18
C CYS A 109 11.21 4.62 -13.87
N LEU A 110 11.27 4.62 -15.21
CA LEU A 110 12.18 3.76 -15.98
C LEU A 110 13.61 4.32 -16.08
N LEU A 111 13.77 5.62 -15.82
CA LEU A 111 15.04 6.33 -15.90
C LEU A 111 15.79 6.36 -14.55
N ILE A 112 15.07 6.17 -13.45
CA ILE A 112 15.58 5.97 -12.09
C ILE A 112 15.99 4.52 -11.88
#